data_AF-A0A7S3IV12-F1
#
_entry.id   AF-A0A7S3IV12-F1
#
_cell.length_a   1.000
_cell.length_b   1.000
_cell.length_c   1.000
_cell.angle_alpha   90.00
_cell.angle_beta   90.00
_cell.angle_gamma   90.00
#
_symmetry.space_group_name_H-M   'P 1'
#
loop_
_entity.id
_entity.type
_entity.pdbx_description
1 polymer ?
#
loop_
_entity_poly.entity_id
_entity_poly.type
_entity_poly.pdbx_seq_one_letter_code
_entity_poly.pdbx_strand_id
1 'polypeptide(L)'
;MRGKFFVMLPLVALFMGVALWNLGSTADSYLSPALEAISEKLSCSESLAGVTLLALGNGAPDVFASISAGGDGTKNGDIMLQVSSLAGSSLFITTVVMVFSLAAAKGKRIYVTKHFFLRDIAFLFAVNVYLLVVMIFFERVTFLLAIGFLIIYVVYVIFVVVQSKVHQPNEDVVMADETKRAVALQKMVEYKRQVHKDQ
;
A
#
# COMPACT_ATOMS: atom_id res chain seq x y z
N MET A 1 -17.19 20.00 -30.58
CA MET A 1 -16.35 19.14 -29.70
C MET A 1 -16.51 19.42 -28.20
N ARG A 2 -16.76 20.66 -27.74
CA ARG A 2 -16.93 21.00 -26.31
C ARG A 2 -18.08 20.28 -25.55
N GLY A 3 -19.23 20.04 -26.19
CA GLY A 3 -20.38 19.40 -25.53
C GLY A 3 -20.20 17.92 -25.18
N LYS A 4 -19.38 17.17 -25.94
CA LYS A 4 -19.07 15.76 -25.64
C LYS A 4 -18.15 15.63 -24.42
N PHE A 5 -17.23 16.57 -24.22
CA PHE A 5 -16.31 16.57 -23.07
C PHE A 5 -17.06 16.77 -21.74
N PHE A 6 -18.08 17.64 -21.73
CA PHE A 6 -18.87 17.91 -20.52
C PHE A 6 -19.70 16.70 -20.06
N VAL A 7 -20.12 15.83 -20.98
CA VAL A 7 -20.85 14.59 -20.66
C VAL A 7 -19.91 13.42 -20.39
N MET A 8 -18.77 13.34 -21.08
CA MET A 8 -17.80 12.26 -20.86
C MET A 8 -17.07 12.38 -19.52
N LEU A 9 -16.75 13.60 -19.06
CA LEU A 9 -16.06 13.80 -17.79
C LEU A 9 -16.81 13.20 -16.58
N PRO A 10 -18.11 13.51 -16.32
CA PRO A 10 -18.85 12.90 -15.22
C PRO A 10 -19.08 11.39 -15.41
N LEU A 11 -19.22 10.93 -16.66
CA LEU A 11 -19.36 9.50 -16.95
C LEU A 11 -18.09 8.72 -16.60
N VAL A 12 -16.92 9.24 -16.97
CA VAL A 12 -15.61 8.66 -16.62
C VAL A 12 -15.38 8.72 -15.12
N ALA A 13 -15.75 9.81 -14.46
CA ALA A 13 -15.64 9.93 -13.00
C ALA A 13 -16.55 8.91 -12.28
N LEU A 14 -17.78 8.72 -12.75
CA LEU A 14 -18.70 7.72 -12.22
C LEU A 14 -18.14 6.30 -12.40
N PHE A 15 -17.66 5.99 -13.61
CA PHE A 15 -17.04 4.69 -13.90
C PHE A 15 -15.83 4.44 -13.00
N MET A 16 -14.94 5.41 -12.84
CA MET A 16 -13.77 5.31 -11.96
C MET A 16 -14.19 5.10 -10.51
N GLY A 17 -15.21 5.82 -10.02
CA GLY A 17 -15.74 5.65 -8.67
C GLY A 17 -16.30 4.25 -8.43
N VAL A 18 -17.06 3.71 -9.37
CA VAL A 18 -17.58 2.34 -9.31
C VAL A 18 -16.46 1.30 -9.36
N ALA A 19 -15.45 1.50 -10.21
CA ALA A 19 -14.30 0.60 -10.31
C ALA A 19 -13.49 0.56 -9.00
N LEU A 20 -13.20 1.72 -8.41
CA LEU A 20 -12.50 1.81 -7.12
C LEU A 20 -13.32 1.21 -5.99
N TRP A 21 -14.65 1.40 -6.00
CA TRP A 21 -15.54 0.78 -5.02
C TRP A 21 -15.53 -0.75 -5.09
N ASN A 22 -15.63 -1.32 -6.31
CA ASN A 22 -15.54 -2.77 -6.50
C ASN A 22 -14.18 -3.32 -6.07
N LEU A 23 -13.10 -2.62 -6.41
CA LEU A 23 -11.75 -3.01 -6.02
C LEU A 23 -11.59 -3.02 -4.49
N GLY A 24 -12.06 -1.98 -3.80
CA GLY A 24 -12.05 -1.89 -2.34
C GLY A 24 -12.89 -2.99 -1.69
N SER A 25 -14.14 -3.19 -2.14
CA SER A 25 -15.02 -4.23 -1.60
C SER A 25 -14.46 -5.64 -1.80
N THR A 26 -13.81 -5.91 -2.93
CA THR A 26 -13.15 -7.18 -3.20
C THR A 26 -11.91 -7.35 -2.33
N ALA A 27 -11.13 -6.28 -2.13
CA ALA A 27 -9.96 -6.30 -1.27
C ALA A 27 -10.33 -6.59 0.20
N ASP A 28 -11.40 -5.99 0.70
CA ASP A 28 -11.89 -6.24 2.06
C ASP A 28 -12.43 -7.67 2.23
N SER A 29 -13.18 -8.17 1.23
CA SER A 29 -13.89 -9.45 1.37
C SER A 29 -13.05 -10.68 1.03
N TYR A 30 -12.05 -10.55 0.16
CA TYR A 30 -11.26 -11.69 -0.35
C TYR A 30 -9.77 -11.54 -0.13
N LEU A 31 -9.20 -10.36 -0.37
CA LEU A 31 -7.75 -10.16 -0.28
C LEU A 31 -7.26 -10.10 1.16
N SER A 32 -7.96 -9.39 2.04
CA SER A 32 -7.57 -9.26 3.46
C SER A 32 -7.56 -10.61 4.19
N PRO A 33 -8.63 -11.43 4.10
CA PRO A 33 -8.62 -12.78 4.71
C PRO A 33 -7.58 -13.72 4.08
N ALA A 34 -7.30 -13.58 2.78
CA ALA A 34 -6.27 -14.37 2.12
C ALA A 34 -4.86 -14.00 2.62
N LEU A 35 -4.58 -12.70 2.81
CA LEU A 35 -3.32 -12.23 3.38
C LEU A 35 -3.16 -12.70 4.84
N GLU A 36 -4.22 -12.63 5.65
CA GLU A 36 -4.25 -13.15 7.03
C GLU A 36 -3.91 -14.65 7.07
N ALA A 37 -4.60 -15.47 6.25
CA ALA A 37 -4.35 -16.91 6.20
C ALA A 37 -2.93 -17.27 5.73
N ILE A 38 -2.38 -16.51 4.78
CA ILE A 38 -0.99 -16.71 4.33
C ILE A 38 0.00 -16.26 5.41
N SER A 39 -0.28 -15.16 6.09
CA SER A 39 0.52 -14.63 7.20
C SER A 39 0.63 -15.64 8.34
N GLU A 40 -0.48 -16.28 8.71
CA GLU A 40 -0.53 -17.33 9.73
C GLU A 40 0.31 -18.55 9.31
N LYS A 41 0.15 -19.02 8.07
CA LYS A 41 0.93 -20.16 7.54
C LYS A 41 2.43 -19.89 7.44
N LEU A 42 2.82 -18.67 7.10
CA LEU A 42 4.22 -18.27 6.95
C LEU A 42 4.83 -17.77 8.27
N SER A 43 4.06 -17.74 9.37
CA SER A 43 4.48 -17.18 10.66
C SER A 43 5.09 -15.77 10.52
N CYS A 44 4.47 -14.95 9.68
CA CYS A 44 4.86 -13.55 9.44
C CYS A 44 3.70 -12.62 9.86
N SER A 45 3.93 -11.30 9.90
CA SER A 45 2.84 -10.36 10.18
C SER A 45 2.07 -9.99 8.91
N GLU A 46 0.78 -9.71 9.06
CA GLU A 46 -0.09 -9.31 7.95
C GLU A 46 0.44 -8.07 7.22
N SER A 47 1.06 -7.15 7.96
CA SER A 47 1.74 -5.98 7.39
C SER A 47 2.88 -6.37 6.46
N LEU A 48 3.69 -7.36 6.82
CA LEU A 48 4.78 -7.85 5.96
C LEU A 48 4.22 -8.58 4.74
N ALA A 49 3.17 -9.38 4.92
CA ALA A 49 2.45 -10.02 3.81
C ALA A 49 1.86 -8.97 2.85
N GLY A 50 1.30 -7.87 3.35
CA GLY A 50 0.84 -6.74 2.54
C GLY A 50 1.99 -6.06 1.79
N VAL A 51 3.07 -5.70 2.47
CA VAL A 51 4.20 -5.00 1.81
C VAL A 51 4.89 -5.87 0.74
N THR A 52 4.78 -7.20 0.82
CA THR A 52 5.45 -8.13 -0.11
C THR A 52 4.51 -8.81 -1.09
N LEU A 53 3.51 -9.56 -0.62
CA LEU A 53 2.60 -10.34 -1.46
C LEU A 53 1.62 -9.48 -2.24
N LEU A 54 1.07 -8.42 -1.64
CA LEU A 54 0.21 -7.49 -2.37
C LEU A 54 1.01 -6.72 -3.42
N ALA A 55 2.22 -6.28 -3.07
CA ALA A 55 3.13 -5.63 -4.00
C ALA A 55 3.51 -6.56 -5.17
N LEU A 56 3.82 -7.83 -4.88
CA LEU A 56 4.15 -8.83 -5.88
C LEU A 56 2.93 -9.19 -6.75
N GLY A 57 1.75 -9.35 -6.16
CA GLY A 57 0.51 -9.63 -6.88
C GLY A 57 0.14 -8.51 -7.86
N ASN A 58 0.36 -7.26 -7.46
CA ASN A 58 0.13 -6.10 -8.34
C ASN A 58 1.21 -5.96 -9.43
N GLY A 59 2.49 -6.19 -9.09
CA GLY A 59 3.60 -5.97 -10.02
C GLY A 59 3.90 -7.14 -10.99
N ALA A 60 3.52 -8.38 -10.63
CA ALA A 60 3.75 -9.55 -11.49
C ALA A 60 3.14 -9.43 -12.89
N PRO A 61 1.84 -9.08 -13.07
CA PRO A 61 1.26 -8.94 -14.41
C PRO A 61 1.96 -7.86 -15.25
N ASP A 62 2.39 -6.75 -14.64
CA ASP A 62 3.12 -5.69 -15.32
C ASP A 62 4.48 -6.19 -15.83
N VAL A 63 5.23 -6.94 -15.01
CA VAL A 63 6.51 -7.53 -15.42
C VAL A 63 6.32 -8.53 -16.57
N PHE A 64 5.31 -9.40 -16.50
CA PHE A 64 5.04 -10.35 -17.58
C PHE A 64 4.60 -9.62 -18.88
N ALA A 65 3.80 -8.57 -18.77
CA ALA A 65 3.44 -7.72 -19.89
C ALA A 65 4.69 -7.06 -20.51
N SER A 66 5.57 -6.47 -19.71
CA SER A 66 6.81 -5.85 -20.19
C SER A 66 7.77 -6.86 -20.84
N ILE A 67 7.89 -8.08 -20.31
CA ILE A 67 8.72 -9.14 -20.91
C ILE A 67 8.13 -9.60 -22.26
N SER A 68 6.81 -9.83 -22.32
CA SER A 68 6.15 -10.23 -23.57
C SER A 68 6.23 -9.13 -24.63
N ALA A 69 6.10 -7.87 -24.25
CA ALA A 69 6.22 -6.71 -25.14
C ALA A 69 7.67 -6.48 -25.60
N GLY A 70 8.66 -6.81 -24.77
CA GLY A 70 10.09 -6.69 -25.08
C GLY A 70 10.66 -7.84 -25.93
N GLY A 71 9.94 -8.95 -26.08
CA GLY A 71 10.38 -10.11 -26.87
C GLY A 71 10.34 -9.91 -28.39
N ASP A 72 9.54 -8.96 -28.88
CA ASP A 72 9.44 -8.60 -30.29
C ASP A 72 10.30 -7.36 -30.56
N GLY A 73 11.54 -7.57 -31.03
CA GLY A 73 12.67 -6.63 -31.04
C GLY A 73 12.55 -5.33 -31.85
N THR A 74 11.35 -4.80 -32.10
CA THR A 74 11.13 -3.61 -32.93
C THR A 74 10.49 -2.45 -32.17
N LYS A 75 9.97 -2.64 -30.95
CA LYS A 75 9.32 -1.56 -30.19
C LYS A 75 9.83 -1.53 -28.76
N ASN A 76 11.02 -0.96 -28.58
CA ASN A 76 11.45 -0.41 -27.29
C ASN A 76 10.51 0.76 -26.94
N GLY A 77 9.26 0.45 -26.60
CA GLY A 77 8.25 1.42 -26.19
C GLY A 77 8.81 2.20 -25.01
N ASP A 78 8.89 3.51 -25.16
CA ASP A 78 9.62 4.45 -24.31
C ASP A 78 9.66 4.00 -22.84
N ILE A 79 10.78 3.42 -22.45
CA ILE A 79 11.02 2.96 -21.08
C ILE A 79 10.86 4.16 -20.13
N MET A 80 11.19 5.38 -20.58
CA MET A 80 10.90 6.61 -19.82
C MET A 80 9.41 6.85 -19.54
N LEU A 81 8.50 6.52 -20.46
CA LEU A 81 7.05 6.65 -20.21
C LEU A 81 6.59 5.65 -19.13
N GLN A 82 7.15 4.45 -19.12
CA GLN A 82 6.87 3.46 -18.08
C GLN A 82 7.40 3.90 -16.71
N VAL A 83 8.67 4.37 -16.65
CA VAL A 83 9.27 4.81 -15.38
C VAL A 83 8.55 6.06 -14.83
N SER A 84 8.14 7.00 -15.68
CA SER A 84 7.37 8.18 -15.25
C SER A 84 5.96 7.84 -14.78
N SER A 85 5.30 6.86 -15.43
CA SER A 85 4.03 6.32 -14.96
C SER A 85 4.15 5.68 -13.57
N LEU A 86 5.20 4.88 -13.33
CA LEU A 86 5.49 4.25 -12.03
C LEU A 86 5.79 5.29 -10.93
N ALA A 87 6.60 6.30 -11.24
CA ALA A 87 6.88 7.38 -10.29
C ALA A 87 5.58 8.14 -9.94
N GLY A 88 4.77 8.50 -10.95
CA GLY A 88 3.50 9.20 -10.75
C GLY A 88 2.46 8.38 -9.97
N SER A 89 2.36 7.08 -10.23
CA SER A 89 1.43 6.19 -9.51
C SER A 89 1.82 6.03 -8.04
N SER A 90 3.12 5.88 -7.75
CA SER A 90 3.61 5.78 -6.36
C SER A 90 3.31 7.05 -5.55
N LEU A 91 3.47 8.23 -6.15
CA LEU A 91 3.12 9.51 -5.54
C LEU A 91 1.61 9.68 -5.37
N PHE A 92 0.82 9.28 -6.36
CA PHE A 92 -0.64 9.30 -6.29
C PHE A 92 -1.16 8.42 -5.14
N ILE A 93 -0.66 7.19 -5.02
CA ILE A 93 -1.05 6.28 -3.94
C ILE A 93 -0.66 6.88 -2.58
N THR A 94 0.57 7.35 -2.43
CA THR A 94 1.07 7.88 -1.15
C THR A 94 0.33 9.15 -0.71
N THR A 95 -0.13 9.97 -1.64
CA THR A 95 -0.83 11.22 -1.32
C THR A 95 -2.34 11.03 -1.24
N VAL A 96 -2.98 10.64 -2.34
CA VAL A 96 -4.43 10.56 -2.45
C VAL A 96 -4.96 9.41 -1.61
N VAL A 97 -4.43 8.19 -1.78
CA VAL A 97 -4.96 7.03 -1.05
C VAL A 97 -4.73 7.20 0.46
N MET A 98 -3.55 7.66 0.89
CA MET A 98 -3.31 7.93 2.32
C MET A 98 -4.33 8.91 2.92
N VAL A 99 -4.59 10.04 2.25
CA VAL A 99 -5.56 11.04 2.73
C VAL A 99 -6.97 10.46 2.81
N PHE A 100 -7.39 9.71 1.79
CA PHE A 100 -8.70 9.04 1.79
C PHE A 100 -8.81 7.96 2.86
N SER A 101 -7.76 7.15 3.08
CA SER A 101 -7.71 6.15 4.15
C SER A 101 -7.81 6.79 5.54
N LEU A 102 -7.10 7.90 5.76
CA LEU A 102 -7.20 8.67 7.01
C LEU A 102 -8.60 9.28 7.20
N ALA A 103 -9.21 9.81 6.14
CA ALA A 103 -10.57 10.33 6.19
C ALA A 103 -11.61 9.24 6.45
N ALA A 104 -11.43 8.05 5.86
CA ALA A 104 -12.30 6.90 6.04
C ALA A 104 -12.24 6.31 7.47
N ALA A 105 -11.17 6.57 8.21
CA ALA A 105 -10.99 6.07 9.58
C ALA A 105 -12.00 6.63 10.60
N LYS A 106 -12.84 7.61 10.24
CA LYS A 106 -13.98 8.15 11.02
C LYS A 106 -13.66 8.36 12.52
N GLY A 107 -12.48 8.88 12.84
CA GLY A 107 -12.08 9.20 14.22
C GLY A 107 -11.57 8.02 15.05
N LYS A 108 -11.39 6.82 14.48
CA LYS A 108 -10.59 5.77 15.11
C LYS A 108 -9.14 6.24 15.18
N ARG A 109 -8.52 6.13 16.36
CA ARG A 109 -7.09 6.41 16.52
C ARG A 109 -6.29 5.32 15.82
N ILE A 110 -5.77 5.62 14.65
CA ILE A 110 -4.79 4.77 13.99
C ILE A 110 -3.45 5.04 14.68
N TYR A 111 -2.99 4.08 15.47
CA TYR A 111 -1.66 4.13 16.04
C TYR A 111 -0.65 3.76 14.96
N VAL A 112 0.01 4.78 14.42
CA VAL A 112 1.12 4.59 13.49
C VAL A 112 2.42 4.81 14.26
N THR A 113 3.22 3.76 14.37
CA THR A 113 4.57 3.87 14.92
C THR A 113 5.40 4.76 14.01
N LYS A 114 5.74 5.97 14.51
CA LYS A 114 6.43 7.02 13.73
C LYS A 114 7.68 6.53 13.03
N HIS A 115 8.41 5.59 13.63
CA HIS A 115 9.63 5.03 13.03
C HIS A 115 9.33 4.18 11.79
N PHE A 116 8.31 3.33 11.80
CA PHE A 116 7.94 2.53 10.62
C PHE A 116 7.50 3.42 9.46
N PHE A 117 6.67 4.41 9.77
CA PHE A 117 6.19 5.37 8.79
C PHE A 117 7.29 6.24 8.19
N LEU A 118 8.20 6.77 9.04
CA LEU A 118 9.30 7.60 8.57
C LEU A 118 10.30 6.82 7.73
N ARG A 119 10.56 5.54 8.10
CA ARG A 119 11.37 4.62 7.27
C ARG A 119 10.74 4.48 5.89
N ASP A 120 9.47 4.14 5.80
CA ASP A 120 8.80 3.86 4.52
C ASP A 120 8.76 5.11 3.63
N ILE A 121 8.49 6.28 4.20
CA ILE A 121 8.57 7.56 3.48
C ILE A 121 10.00 7.86 3.02
N ALA A 122 11.00 7.63 3.87
CA ALA A 122 12.40 7.90 3.53
C ALA A 122 12.87 7.00 2.37
N PHE A 123 12.54 5.71 2.40
CA PHE A 123 12.85 4.79 1.29
C PHE A 123 12.07 5.16 0.02
N LEU A 124 10.80 5.51 0.14
CA LEU A 124 10.00 5.97 -1.00
C LEU A 124 10.60 7.24 -1.64
N PHE A 125 11.01 8.19 -0.81
CA PHE A 125 11.69 9.40 -1.28
C PHE A 125 13.03 9.08 -1.94
N ALA A 126 13.85 8.21 -1.34
CA ALA A 126 15.14 7.79 -1.90
C ALA A 126 14.98 7.10 -3.27
N VAL A 127 13.99 6.22 -3.41
CA VAL A 127 13.66 5.55 -4.67
C VAL A 127 13.19 6.56 -5.73
N ASN A 128 12.33 7.51 -5.36
CA ASN A 128 11.87 8.55 -6.28
C ASN A 128 13.01 9.47 -6.74
N VAL A 129 13.92 9.84 -5.83
CA VAL A 129 15.12 10.62 -6.16
C VAL A 129 16.04 9.82 -7.09
N TYR A 130 16.25 8.53 -6.82
CA TYR A 130 17.02 7.65 -7.70
C TYR A 130 16.43 7.60 -9.11
N LEU A 131 15.11 7.37 -9.23
CA LEU A 131 14.42 7.36 -10.53
C LEU A 131 14.53 8.71 -11.24
N LEU A 132 14.41 9.82 -10.51
CA LEU A 132 14.54 11.17 -11.07
C LEU A 132 15.96 11.44 -11.58
N VAL A 133 16.99 11.04 -10.84
CA VAL A 133 18.40 11.13 -11.28
C VAL A 133 18.60 10.28 -12.54
N VAL A 134 18.07 9.06 -12.58
CA VAL A 134 18.15 8.21 -13.77
C VAL A 134 17.49 8.88 -14.97
N MET A 135 16.31 9.48 -14.81
CA MET A 135 15.62 10.17 -15.92
C MET A 135 16.36 11.41 -16.44
N ILE A 136 17.03 12.18 -15.56
CA ILE A 136 17.71 13.42 -15.96
C ILE A 136 19.04 13.11 -16.64
N PHE A 137 19.81 12.17 -16.09
CA PHE A 137 21.18 11.93 -16.53
C PHE A 137 21.32 10.80 -17.55
N PHE A 138 20.35 9.90 -17.65
CA PHE A 138 20.42 8.75 -18.54
C PHE A 138 19.20 8.70 -19.46
N GLU A 139 19.45 8.80 -20.76
CA GLU A 139 18.40 8.66 -21.79
C GLU A 139 17.90 7.21 -21.92
N ARG A 140 18.69 6.23 -21.44
CA ARG A 140 18.35 4.81 -21.49
C ARG A 140 18.68 4.12 -20.17
N VAL A 141 17.78 3.23 -19.75
CA VAL A 141 18.01 2.37 -18.58
C VAL A 141 18.98 1.26 -18.98
N THR A 142 20.19 1.32 -18.46
CA THR A 142 21.20 0.26 -18.63
C THR A 142 21.00 -0.86 -17.61
N PHE A 143 21.52 -2.05 -17.92
CA PHE A 143 21.46 -3.19 -17.02
C PHE A 143 22.04 -2.90 -15.62
N LEU A 144 23.08 -2.06 -15.55
CA LEU A 144 23.70 -1.65 -14.30
C LEU A 144 22.76 -0.79 -13.43
N LEU A 145 22.01 0.12 -14.05
CA LEU A 145 20.98 0.91 -13.35
C LEU A 145 19.82 0.04 -12.86
N ALA A 146 19.46 -1.00 -13.62
CA ALA A 146 18.46 -1.97 -13.20
C ALA A 146 18.92 -2.80 -11.98
N ILE A 147 20.19 -3.24 -11.97
CA ILE A 147 20.79 -3.91 -10.81
C ILE A 147 20.82 -2.98 -9.59
N GLY A 148 21.21 -1.71 -9.77
CA GLY A 148 21.19 -0.72 -8.68
C GLY A 148 19.80 -0.56 -8.06
N PHE A 149 18.76 -0.50 -8.89
CA PHE A 149 17.37 -0.44 -8.43
C PHE A 149 16.96 -1.71 -7.67
N LEU A 150 17.36 -2.89 -8.16
CA LEU A 150 17.09 -4.17 -7.50
C LEU A 150 17.77 -4.25 -6.13
N ILE A 151 19.01 -3.77 -6.01
CA ILE A 151 19.73 -3.73 -4.72
C ILE A 151 18.99 -2.85 -3.72
N ILE A 152 18.53 -1.66 -4.11
CA ILE A 152 17.75 -0.77 -3.24
C ILE A 152 16.48 -1.47 -2.76
N TYR A 153 15.78 -2.18 -3.65
CA TYR A 153 14.59 -2.95 -3.29
C TYR A 153 14.90 -4.07 -2.29
N VAL A 154 15.95 -4.86 -2.51
CA VAL A 154 16.36 -5.94 -1.60
C VAL A 154 16.74 -5.38 -0.22
N VAL A 155 17.50 -4.28 -0.18
CA VAL A 155 17.86 -3.60 1.07
C VAL A 155 16.62 -3.12 1.82
N TYR A 156 15.65 -2.52 1.12
CA TYR A 156 14.37 -2.10 1.70
C TYR A 156 13.64 -3.31 2.31
N VAL A 157 13.46 -4.40 1.57
CA VAL A 157 12.77 -5.60 2.07
C VAL A 157 13.46 -6.18 3.30
N ILE A 158 14.79 -6.27 3.30
CA ILE A 158 15.56 -6.74 4.48
C ILE A 158 15.29 -5.82 5.68
N PHE A 159 15.34 -4.50 5.49
CA PHE A 159 15.05 -3.54 6.56
C PHE A 159 13.62 -3.71 7.12
N VAL A 160 12.65 -3.90 6.23
CA VAL A 160 11.25 -4.13 6.61
C VAL A 160 11.11 -5.42 7.42
N VAL A 161 11.71 -6.52 6.96
CA VAL A 161 11.64 -7.84 7.62
C VAL A 161 12.33 -7.80 8.98
N VAL A 162 13.54 -7.25 9.07
CA VAL A 162 14.29 -7.13 10.33
C VAL A 162 13.49 -6.31 11.34
N GLN A 163 12.96 -5.17 10.92
CA GLN A 163 12.23 -4.31 11.84
C GLN A 163 10.88 -4.92 12.26
N SER A 164 10.20 -5.63 11.35
CA SER A 164 8.96 -6.34 11.69
C SER A 164 9.19 -7.41 12.76
N LYS A 165 10.25 -8.21 12.63
CA LYS A 165 10.60 -9.24 13.64
C LYS A 165 10.97 -8.66 15.01
N VAL A 166 11.60 -7.48 15.04
CA VAL A 166 12.02 -6.84 16.30
C VAL A 166 10.84 -6.21 17.05
N HIS A 167 9.76 -5.81 16.37
CA HIS A 167 8.65 -5.05 16.96
C HIS A 167 7.36 -5.86 17.19
N GLN A 168 7.15 -6.97 16.47
CA GLN A 168 6.07 -7.93 16.73
C GLN A 168 5.88 -8.28 18.22
N PRO A 169 6.92 -8.63 19.01
CA PRO A 169 6.71 -9.04 20.41
C PRO A 169 6.17 -7.94 21.33
N ASN A 170 6.22 -6.66 20.93
CA ASN A 170 5.76 -5.54 21.74
C ASN A 170 4.36 -5.06 21.30
N GLU A 171 4.04 -5.15 20.02
CA GLU A 171 2.75 -4.71 19.46
C GLU A 171 1.60 -5.64 19.88
N ASP A 172 1.85 -6.96 19.90
CA ASP A 172 0.87 -7.96 20.35
C ASP A 172 0.45 -7.76 21.83
N VAL A 173 1.42 -7.40 22.68
CA VAL A 173 1.21 -7.16 24.12
C VAL A 173 0.42 -5.87 24.36
N VAL A 174 0.72 -4.81 23.59
CA VAL A 174 0.03 -3.52 23.68
C VAL A 174 -1.41 -3.61 23.15
N MET A 175 -1.62 -4.28 22.02
CA MET A 175 -2.95 -4.49 21.43
C MET A 175 -3.84 -5.36 22.32
N ALA A 176 -3.27 -6.36 23.00
CA ALA A 176 -3.98 -7.16 23.99
C ALA A 176 -4.42 -6.33 25.21
N ASP A 177 -3.61 -5.37 25.67
CA ASP A 177 -3.94 -4.51 26.81
C ASP A 177 -5.00 -3.43 26.45
N GLU A 178 -4.89 -2.80 25.28
CA GLU A 178 -5.91 -1.86 24.78
C GLU A 178 -7.27 -2.54 24.56
N THR A 179 -7.27 -3.75 23.98
CA THR A 179 -8.50 -4.53 23.77
C THR A 179 -9.15 -4.89 25.10
N LYS A 180 -8.36 -5.34 26.09
CA LYS A 180 -8.85 -5.62 27.45
C LYS A 180 -9.46 -4.37 28.09
N ARG A 181 -8.83 -3.21 27.95
CA ARG A 181 -9.34 -1.92 28.46
C ARG A 181 -10.63 -1.48 27.78
N ALA A 182 -10.73 -1.62 26.46
CA ALA A 182 -11.93 -1.28 25.71
C ALA A 182 -13.12 -2.18 26.09
N VAL A 183 -12.89 -3.49 26.23
CA VAL A 183 -13.91 -4.45 26.69
C VAL A 183 -14.33 -4.17 28.13
N ALA A 184 -13.39 -3.83 29.03
CA ALA A 184 -13.70 -3.47 30.41
C ALA A 184 -14.56 -2.19 30.50
N LEU A 185 -14.27 -1.18 29.68
CA LEU A 185 -15.07 0.04 29.58
C LEU A 185 -16.48 -0.25 29.04
N GLN A 186 -16.61 -1.10 28.02
CA GLN A 186 -17.93 -1.50 27.51
C GLN A 186 -18.76 -2.21 28.59
N LYS A 187 -18.16 -3.16 29.32
CA LYS A 187 -18.84 -3.83 30.45
C LYS A 187 -19.24 -2.85 31.56
N MET A 188 -18.40 -1.87 31.87
CA MET A 188 -18.71 -0.82 32.86
C MET A 188 -19.86 0.11 32.40
N VAL A 189 -19.92 0.44 31.11
CA VAL A 189 -21.00 1.25 30.53
C VAL A 189 -22.32 0.48 30.52
N GLU A 190 -22.29 -0.82 30.17
CA GLU A 190 -23.47 -1.69 30.25
C GLU A 190 -23.97 -1.87 31.68
N TYR A 191 -23.06 -2.07 32.65
CA TYR A 191 -23.42 -2.14 34.07
C TYR A 191 -24.11 -0.87 34.55
N LYS A 192 -23.56 0.31 34.26
CA LYS A 192 -24.21 1.59 34.60
C LYS A 192 -25.59 1.75 33.93
N ARG A 193 -25.76 1.26 32.71
CA ARG A 193 -27.05 1.31 31.98
C ARG A 193 -28.10 0.38 32.60
N GLN A 194 -27.69 -0.76 33.18
CA GLN A 194 -28.60 -1.66 33.89
C GLN A 194 -29.03 -1.06 35.25
N VAL A 195 -28.08 -0.55 36.04
CA VAL A 195 -28.38 0.06 37.35
C VAL A 195 -29.32 1.27 37.22
N HIS A 196 -29.22 2.05 36.14
CA HIS A 196 -30.09 3.20 35.92
C HIS A 196 -31.48 2.86 35.34
N LYS A 197 -31.72 1.59 34.94
CA LYS A 197 -33.05 1.09 34.54
C LYS A 197 -33.83 0.49 35.70
N ASP A 198 -33.15 0.12 36.78
CA ASP A 198 -33.74 -0.48 37.98
C ASP A 198 -34.04 0.56 39.09
N GLN A 199 -33.81 1.85 38.82
CA GLN A 199 -34.25 2.99 39.62
C GLN A 199 -35.41 3.72 38.92
#